data_AF-A0A1J4SKB2-F1
#
_entry.id   AF-A0A1J4SKB2-F1
#
_cell.length_a   1.000
_cell.length_b   1.000
_cell.length_c   1.000
_cell.angle_alpha   90.00
_cell.angle_beta   90.00
_cell.angle_gamma   90.00
#
_symmetry.space_group_name_H-M   'P 1'
#
loop_
_entity.id
_entity.type
_entity.pdbx_description
1 polymer ?
#
loop_
_entity_poly.entity_id
_entity_poly.type
_entity_poly.pdbx_seq_one_letter_code
_entity_poly.pdbx_strand_id
1 'polypeptide(L)'
;MTNIFLAVIFSAALCAPASAQANSVKSEESLFLNLGKTGLGALNERDEKRKFLETVHLEKQKLQGRMLDSVYENAYEYYRNGNYEDAKDLALKILSIDPNYKDAHMLLEASNQLRGSPQPGMSEKLMIEDRFKTALSFYTEGRVVEAHDKMEEVVKLSPRNIKARYWLLKIKDDLKEYYFQKGTEAYAARDLKGSLDNFYSALMIRPKDARTIEWLTRIEDELRQQKANDMLKSALEFYAQGRLKDAYEGLKRALEVQPGDSKSTKLLIEVRNEIESGYLAAGKKLYGARRYPQAIGEWDKAKPYTANMAYLNKLISRARQQMKLESDAKKRRAEEAARRVRAEEEARAKEEEARLKAEAEAKRKGITIEEAVKKPKGVSEENRLAAQQHYLEGLKYFQNSNYDKARDEWTIARQLDPGNSDTASGLKRIEQILSGGQ
;
A
#
# COMPACT_ATOMS: atom_id res chain seq x y z
N MET A 1 -86.91 -25.08 27.06
CA MET A 1 -86.99 -26.29 27.89
C MET A 1 -85.84 -27.22 27.52
N THR A 2 -85.00 -27.53 28.51
CA THR A 2 -84.23 -28.78 28.72
C THR A 2 -83.36 -29.37 27.60
N ASN A 3 -82.03 -29.24 27.81
CA ASN A 3 -80.97 -30.27 27.85
C ASN A 3 -81.05 -31.51 26.93
N ILE A 4 -79.91 -31.88 26.32
CA ILE A 4 -79.11 -33.04 26.75
C ILE A 4 -77.73 -33.04 26.07
N PHE A 5 -76.73 -33.31 26.90
CA PHE A 5 -75.33 -33.62 26.62
C PHE A 5 -75.13 -34.77 25.62
N LEU A 6 -74.07 -34.68 24.80
CA LEU A 6 -73.25 -35.86 24.51
C LEU A 6 -71.80 -35.46 24.25
N ALA A 7 -70.98 -35.71 25.28
CA ALA A 7 -69.54 -35.72 25.20
C ALA A 7 -69.08 -37.12 24.76
N VAL A 8 -68.23 -37.20 23.74
CA VAL A 8 -67.34 -38.35 23.52
C VAL A 8 -65.93 -37.80 23.40
N ILE A 9 -65.12 -38.15 24.40
CA ILE A 9 -63.67 -37.99 24.44
C ILE A 9 -63.09 -39.24 23.79
N PHE A 10 -62.16 -39.09 22.82
CA PHE A 10 -60.95 -39.93 22.74
C PHE A 10 -59.91 -39.33 21.77
N SER A 11 -58.83 -38.82 22.38
CA SER A 11 -57.41 -39.04 22.05
C SER A 11 -56.81 -38.64 20.69
N ALA A 12 -56.02 -37.56 20.77
CA ALA A 12 -54.60 -37.45 20.37
C ALA A 12 -54.17 -37.90 18.96
N ALA A 13 -53.92 -36.91 18.10
CA ALA A 13 -52.83 -36.96 17.14
C ALA A 13 -52.16 -35.58 17.05
N LEU A 14 -50.84 -35.59 17.27
CA LEU A 14 -49.90 -34.48 17.21
C LEU A 14 -50.01 -33.69 15.89
N CYS A 15 -50.05 -32.36 15.98
CA CYS A 15 -49.39 -31.48 15.01
C CYS A 15 -49.11 -30.12 15.67
N ALA A 16 -47.84 -29.75 15.62
CA ALA A 16 -47.23 -28.57 16.24
C ALA A 16 -47.85 -27.24 15.78
N PRO A 17 -47.73 -26.16 16.56
CA PRO A 17 -48.04 -24.83 16.08
C PRO A 17 -47.05 -24.46 14.98
N ALA A 18 -47.56 -24.22 13.77
CA ALA A 18 -46.80 -23.64 12.68
C ALA A 18 -46.24 -22.29 13.15
N SER A 19 -44.94 -22.24 13.35
CA SER A 19 -44.19 -21.02 13.55
C SER A 19 -44.38 -20.15 12.31
N ALA A 20 -45.08 -19.04 12.49
CA ALA A 20 -44.98 -17.92 11.57
C ALA A 20 -43.51 -17.47 11.54
N GLN A 21 -42.78 -17.88 10.50
CA GLN A 21 -41.51 -17.27 10.14
C GLN A 21 -41.81 -15.84 9.69
N ALA A 22 -41.90 -14.95 10.67
CA ALA A 22 -41.61 -13.54 10.45
C ALA A 22 -40.19 -13.47 9.89
N ASN A 23 -40.07 -13.19 8.59
CA ASN A 23 -38.82 -12.71 8.01
C ASN A 23 -38.49 -11.41 8.75
N SER A 24 -37.66 -11.51 9.79
CA SER A 24 -37.10 -10.36 10.46
C SER A 24 -36.42 -9.49 9.42
N VAL A 25 -36.83 -8.22 9.39
CA VAL A 25 -36.12 -7.18 8.66
C VAL A 25 -34.69 -7.23 9.19
N LYS A 26 -33.77 -7.68 8.33
CA LYS A 26 -32.34 -7.74 8.60
C LYS A 26 -31.91 -6.35 9.07
N SER A 27 -31.58 -6.24 10.35
CA SER A 27 -31.15 -4.98 10.98
C SER A 27 -29.92 -4.43 10.26
N GLU A 28 -29.72 -3.11 10.28
CA GLU A 28 -28.57 -2.42 9.69
C GLU A 28 -27.22 -3.06 10.11
N GLU A 29 -27.15 -3.63 11.31
CA GLU A 29 -26.00 -4.36 11.84
C GLU A 29 -25.70 -5.69 11.10
N SER A 30 -26.70 -6.33 10.49
CA SER A 30 -26.52 -7.56 9.71
C SER A 30 -25.95 -7.30 8.30
N LEU A 31 -26.03 -6.05 7.81
CA LEU A 31 -25.30 -5.60 6.62
C LEU A 31 -23.80 -5.40 6.92
N PHE A 32 -23.43 -5.06 8.17
CA PHE A 32 -22.03 -4.95 8.60
C PHE A 32 -21.31 -6.30 8.64
N LEU A 33 -22.02 -7.40 8.92
CA LEU A 33 -21.40 -8.69 9.23
C LEU A 33 -21.05 -9.58 8.02
N ASN A 34 -21.34 -9.16 6.78
CA ASN A 34 -21.02 -9.93 5.59
C ASN A 34 -19.92 -9.36 4.69
N LEU A 35 -19.47 -8.12 4.89
CA LEU A 35 -18.35 -7.56 4.11
C LEU A 35 -16.96 -7.94 4.66
N GLY A 36 -16.86 -8.40 5.91
CA GLY A 36 -15.59 -8.89 6.47
C GLY A 36 -15.11 -10.23 5.88
N LYS A 37 -15.95 -10.94 5.12
CA LYS A 37 -15.63 -12.26 4.52
C LYS A 37 -15.29 -12.21 3.03
N THR A 38 -15.49 -11.08 2.35
CA THR A 38 -15.05 -10.89 0.97
C THR A 38 -13.69 -10.20 0.99
N GLY A 39 -12.62 -10.99 0.96
CA GLY A 39 -11.22 -10.56 1.09
C GLY A 39 -10.87 -9.32 0.26
N LEU A 40 -10.96 -8.16 0.89
CA LEU A 40 -10.52 -6.87 0.37
C LEU A 40 -9.50 -6.34 1.38
N GLY A 41 -8.22 -6.47 1.02
CA GLY A 41 -7.12 -5.93 1.78
C GLY A 41 -7.18 -4.40 1.83
N ALA A 42 -6.98 -3.86 3.03
CA ALA A 42 -6.52 -2.49 3.34
C ALA A 42 -6.91 -1.39 2.34
N LEU A 43 -8.18 -1.00 2.32
CA LEU A 43 -8.60 0.29 1.76
C LEU A 43 -8.63 1.33 2.89
N ASN A 44 -8.32 2.59 2.58
CA ASN A 44 -8.37 3.68 3.55
C ASN A 44 -9.83 3.88 4.00
N GLU A 45 -10.06 3.98 5.32
CA GLU A 45 -11.38 4.11 5.97
C GLU A 45 -12.31 5.18 5.36
N ARG A 46 -11.75 6.21 4.71
CA ARG A 46 -12.48 7.26 3.98
C ARG A 46 -13.09 6.79 2.66
N ASP A 47 -12.37 6.00 1.88
CA ASP A 47 -12.84 5.51 0.57
C ASP A 47 -13.90 4.43 0.74
N GLU A 48 -13.79 3.61 1.80
CA GLU A 48 -14.81 2.65 2.20
C GLU A 48 -16.10 3.33 2.64
N LYS A 49 -16.01 4.37 3.49
CA LYS A 49 -17.18 5.17 3.90
C LYS A 49 -17.86 5.85 2.71
N ARG A 50 -17.09 6.40 1.75
CA ARG A 50 -17.66 7.01 0.55
C ARG A 50 -18.40 5.98 -0.31
N LYS A 51 -17.77 4.84 -0.60
CA LYS A 51 -18.39 3.74 -1.35
C LYS A 51 -19.64 3.22 -0.64
N PHE A 52 -19.61 3.09 0.68
CA PHE A 52 -20.77 2.67 1.48
C PHE A 52 -21.93 3.67 1.36
N LEU A 53 -21.68 4.96 1.57
CA LEU A 53 -22.71 5.99 1.44
C LEU A 53 -23.32 6.03 0.02
N GLU A 54 -22.48 5.85 -0.99
CA GLU A 54 -22.94 5.74 -2.38
C GLU A 54 -23.82 4.49 -2.58
N THR A 55 -23.44 3.33 -2.04
CA THR A 55 -24.25 2.12 -2.13
C THR A 55 -25.58 2.25 -1.39
N VAL A 56 -25.60 2.87 -0.20
CA VAL A 56 -26.83 3.10 0.57
C VAL A 56 -27.74 4.07 -0.18
N HIS A 57 -27.18 5.13 -0.76
CA HIS A 57 -27.92 6.08 -1.58
C HIS A 57 -28.54 5.38 -2.81
N LEU A 58 -27.75 4.56 -3.50
CA LEU A 58 -28.21 3.80 -4.66
C LEU A 58 -29.30 2.80 -4.30
N GLU A 59 -29.16 2.07 -3.19
CA GLU A 59 -30.20 1.14 -2.72
C GLU A 59 -31.47 1.88 -2.30
N LYS A 60 -31.35 3.05 -1.65
CA LYS A 60 -32.50 3.91 -1.35
C LYS A 60 -33.21 4.35 -2.62
N GLN A 61 -32.47 4.81 -3.63
CA GLN A 61 -33.04 5.17 -4.94
C GLN A 61 -33.72 3.96 -5.61
N LYS A 62 -33.12 2.76 -5.57
CA LYS A 62 -33.73 1.54 -6.10
C LYS A 62 -35.01 1.14 -5.38
N LEU A 63 -35.05 1.28 -4.06
CA LEU A 63 -36.24 1.00 -3.26
C LEU A 63 -37.35 2.00 -3.56
N GLN A 64 -37.00 3.29 -3.66
CA GLN A 64 -37.91 4.35 -4.06
C GLN A 64 -38.46 4.12 -5.48
N GLY A 65 -37.60 3.77 -6.44
CA GLY A 65 -38.01 3.41 -7.80
C GLY A 65 -38.99 2.24 -7.82
N ARG A 66 -38.66 1.13 -7.15
CA ARG A 66 -39.58 -0.03 -7.04
C ARG A 66 -40.93 0.32 -6.40
N MET A 67 -40.92 1.18 -5.39
CA MET A 67 -42.15 1.67 -4.77
C MET A 67 -42.96 2.50 -5.77
N LEU A 68 -42.33 3.43 -6.50
CA LEU A 68 -43.00 4.24 -7.51
C LEU A 68 -43.55 3.38 -8.66
N ASP A 69 -42.83 2.36 -9.10
CA ASP A 69 -43.30 1.42 -10.13
C ASP A 69 -44.57 0.67 -9.67
N SER A 70 -44.64 0.27 -8.39
CA SER A 70 -45.84 -0.33 -7.83
C SER A 70 -47.02 0.64 -7.77
N VAL A 71 -46.77 1.91 -7.42
CA VAL A 71 -47.82 2.95 -7.40
C VAL A 71 -48.26 3.27 -8.84
N TYR A 72 -47.34 3.26 -9.79
CA TYR A 72 -47.62 3.45 -11.21
C TYR A 72 -48.49 2.34 -11.77
N GLU A 73 -48.20 1.08 -11.46
CA GLU A 73 -49.03 -0.05 -11.92
C GLU A 73 -50.48 0.10 -11.41
N ASN A 74 -50.66 0.48 -10.15
CA ASN A 74 -51.99 0.78 -9.61
C ASN A 74 -52.68 1.93 -10.36
N ALA A 75 -51.96 3.02 -10.64
CA ALA A 75 -52.49 4.14 -11.40
C ALA A 75 -52.90 3.71 -12.82
N TYR A 76 -52.11 2.85 -13.44
CA TYR A 76 -52.37 2.30 -14.76
C TYR A 76 -53.55 1.33 -14.79
N GLU A 77 -53.80 0.56 -13.72
CA GLU A 77 -55.02 -0.23 -13.55
C GLU A 77 -56.28 0.65 -13.50
N TYR A 78 -56.24 1.76 -12.74
CA TYR A 78 -57.35 2.73 -12.74
C TYR A 78 -57.60 3.31 -14.12
N TYR A 79 -56.54 3.65 -14.86
CA TYR A 79 -56.64 4.11 -16.24
C TYR A 79 -57.31 3.06 -17.15
N ARG A 80 -56.89 1.79 -17.05
CA ARG A 80 -57.48 0.67 -17.83
C ARG A 80 -58.94 0.42 -17.50
N ASN A 81 -59.36 0.68 -16.27
CA ASN A 81 -60.74 0.56 -15.83
C ASN A 81 -61.61 1.77 -16.23
N GLY A 82 -61.02 2.80 -16.87
CA GLY A 82 -61.70 4.03 -17.26
C GLY A 82 -61.84 5.06 -16.14
N ASN A 83 -61.26 4.80 -14.96
CA ASN A 83 -61.24 5.71 -13.82
C ASN A 83 -60.10 6.72 -13.98
N TYR A 84 -60.24 7.64 -14.93
CA TYR A 84 -59.18 8.59 -15.29
C TYR A 84 -58.87 9.62 -14.19
N GLU A 85 -59.82 9.94 -13.31
CA GLU A 85 -59.58 10.85 -12.18
C GLU A 85 -58.67 10.21 -11.12
N ASP A 86 -58.94 8.96 -10.73
CA ASP A 86 -58.11 8.24 -9.77
C ASP A 86 -56.70 7.97 -10.34
N ALA A 87 -56.62 7.62 -11.62
CA ALA A 87 -55.35 7.45 -12.33
C ALA A 87 -54.52 8.73 -12.35
N LYS A 88 -55.17 9.88 -12.59
CA LYS A 88 -54.56 11.21 -12.56
C LYS A 88 -54.02 11.55 -11.17
N ASP A 89 -54.81 11.34 -10.12
CA ASP A 89 -54.40 11.68 -8.76
C ASP A 89 -53.20 10.85 -8.30
N LEU A 90 -53.16 9.56 -8.66
CA LEU A 90 -52.00 8.71 -8.41
C LEU A 90 -50.77 9.12 -9.25
N ALA A 91 -50.96 9.49 -10.51
CA ALA A 91 -49.88 10.02 -11.34
C ALA A 91 -49.28 11.31 -10.76
N LEU A 92 -50.11 12.23 -10.27
CA LEU A 92 -49.65 13.46 -9.60
C LEU A 92 -48.87 13.15 -8.31
N LYS A 93 -49.28 12.15 -7.54
CA LYS A 93 -48.54 11.70 -6.35
C LYS A 93 -47.16 11.15 -6.73
N ILE A 94 -47.05 10.34 -7.78
CA ILE A 94 -45.75 9.85 -8.30
C ILE A 94 -44.87 11.04 -8.69
N LEU A 95 -45.41 12.00 -9.44
CA LEU A 95 -44.68 13.18 -9.90
C LEU A 95 -44.27 14.13 -8.76
N SER A 96 -45.00 14.15 -7.65
CA SER A 96 -44.59 14.90 -6.44
C SER A 96 -43.36 14.30 -5.75
N ILE A 97 -43.12 13.00 -5.94
CA ILE A 97 -41.98 12.27 -5.35
C ILE A 97 -40.80 12.26 -6.32
N ASP A 98 -41.07 11.99 -7.60
CA ASP A 98 -40.10 12.04 -8.68
C ASP A 98 -40.67 12.85 -9.87
N PRO A 99 -40.33 14.15 -9.97
CA PRO A 99 -40.76 15.00 -11.06
C PRO A 99 -40.29 14.53 -12.45
N ASN A 100 -39.30 13.64 -12.54
CA ASN A 100 -38.74 13.16 -13.79
C ASN A 100 -39.28 11.78 -14.20
N TYR A 101 -40.26 11.24 -13.48
CA TYR A 101 -40.85 9.93 -13.77
C TYR A 101 -41.69 9.98 -15.05
N LYS A 102 -41.07 9.66 -16.19
CA LYS A 102 -41.64 9.79 -17.55
C LYS A 102 -42.99 9.10 -17.71
N ASP A 103 -43.14 7.90 -17.14
CA ASP A 103 -44.33 7.08 -17.35
C ASP A 103 -45.56 7.68 -16.64
N ALA A 104 -45.37 8.34 -15.50
CA ALA A 104 -46.43 9.06 -14.79
C ALA A 104 -46.83 10.35 -15.51
N HIS A 105 -45.89 11.07 -16.14
CA HIS A 105 -46.22 12.21 -17.01
C HIS A 105 -47.10 11.78 -18.19
N MET A 106 -46.71 10.70 -18.87
CA MET A 106 -47.49 10.12 -19.97
C MET A 106 -48.89 9.70 -19.50
N LEU A 107 -49.00 9.00 -18.37
CA LEU A 107 -50.28 8.55 -17.82
C LEU A 107 -51.17 9.72 -17.38
N LEU A 108 -50.58 10.78 -16.82
CA LEU A 108 -51.27 12.00 -16.45
C LEU A 108 -51.83 12.71 -17.69
N GLU A 109 -51.03 12.84 -18.74
CA GLU A 109 -51.44 13.47 -20.00
C GLU A 109 -52.60 12.70 -20.65
N ALA A 110 -52.47 11.37 -20.75
CA ALA A 110 -53.51 10.49 -21.29
C ALA A 110 -54.80 10.56 -20.45
N SER A 111 -54.70 10.50 -19.12
CA SER A 111 -55.84 10.60 -18.21
C SER A 111 -56.57 11.95 -18.36
N ASN A 112 -55.83 13.05 -18.50
CA ASN A 112 -56.42 14.37 -18.70
C ASN A 112 -57.15 14.50 -20.06
N GLN A 113 -56.64 13.87 -21.12
CA GLN A 113 -57.28 13.88 -22.45
C GLN A 113 -58.58 13.07 -22.50
N LEU A 114 -58.69 12.02 -21.69
CA LEU A 114 -59.86 11.12 -21.68
C LEU A 114 -60.92 11.49 -20.64
N ARG A 115 -60.59 12.41 -19.71
CA ARG A 115 -61.45 12.86 -18.63
C ARG A 115 -62.75 13.50 -19.15
N GLY A 116 -63.89 13.02 -18.67
CA GLY A 116 -65.20 13.53 -19.05
C GLY A 116 -65.67 13.10 -20.44
N SER A 117 -64.97 12.15 -21.09
CA SER A 117 -65.44 11.59 -22.35
C SER A 117 -66.73 10.78 -22.15
N PRO A 118 -67.78 11.01 -22.98
CA PRO A 118 -69.02 10.23 -22.93
C PRO A 118 -68.84 8.78 -23.40
N GLN A 119 -67.73 8.45 -24.09
CA GLN A 119 -67.40 7.10 -24.53
C GLN A 119 -65.91 6.80 -24.29
N PRO A 120 -65.51 6.42 -23.06
CA PRO A 120 -64.12 6.19 -22.66
C PRO A 120 -63.34 5.28 -23.61
N GLY A 121 -63.88 4.10 -23.94
CA GLY A 121 -63.18 3.13 -24.79
C GLY A 121 -63.05 3.53 -26.28
N MET A 122 -63.91 4.41 -26.79
CA MET A 122 -63.78 4.94 -28.16
C MET A 122 -62.78 6.08 -28.19
N SER A 123 -62.86 6.99 -27.21
CA SER A 123 -61.93 8.12 -27.08
C SER A 123 -60.50 7.65 -26.84
N GLU A 124 -60.32 6.62 -26.03
CA GLU A 124 -59.01 5.99 -25.83
C GLU A 124 -58.46 5.44 -27.15
N LYS A 125 -59.25 4.67 -27.91
CA LYS A 125 -58.80 4.13 -29.21
C LYS A 125 -58.41 5.25 -30.17
N LEU A 126 -59.21 6.30 -30.27
CA LEU A 126 -58.93 7.44 -31.15
C LEU A 126 -57.64 8.17 -30.73
N MET A 127 -57.46 8.42 -29.43
CA MET A 127 -56.24 9.02 -28.88
C MET A 127 -54.99 8.17 -29.19
N ILE A 128 -55.08 6.85 -29.00
CA ILE A 128 -53.99 5.92 -29.29
C ILE A 128 -53.68 5.87 -30.79
N GLU A 129 -54.70 5.91 -31.65
CA GLU A 129 -54.52 5.98 -33.10
C GLU A 129 -53.85 7.29 -33.55
N ASP A 130 -54.21 8.41 -32.93
CA ASP A 130 -53.61 9.71 -33.23
C ASP A 130 -52.13 9.78 -32.80
N ARG A 131 -51.82 9.33 -31.59
CA ARG A 131 -50.42 9.19 -31.12
C ARG A 131 -49.62 8.24 -32.01
N PHE A 132 -50.23 7.14 -32.45
CA PHE A 132 -49.60 6.20 -33.38
C PHE A 132 -49.31 6.83 -34.74
N LYS A 133 -50.25 7.60 -35.32
CA LYS A 133 -50.02 8.33 -36.57
C LYS A 133 -48.92 9.38 -36.43
N THR A 134 -48.88 10.09 -35.31
CA THR A 134 -47.84 11.08 -35.00
C THR A 134 -46.46 10.43 -34.87
N ALA A 135 -46.36 9.27 -34.23
CA ALA A 135 -45.10 8.53 -34.18
C ALA A 135 -44.63 8.08 -35.58
N LEU A 136 -45.56 7.68 -36.46
CA LEU A 136 -45.25 7.34 -37.84
C LEU A 136 -44.85 8.57 -38.67
N SER A 137 -45.45 9.74 -38.45
CA SER A 137 -45.04 10.96 -39.16
C SER A 137 -43.60 11.34 -38.84
N PHE A 138 -43.21 11.31 -37.55
CA PHE A 138 -41.80 11.51 -37.16
C PHE A 138 -40.87 10.48 -37.80
N TYR A 139 -41.30 9.22 -37.89
CA TYR A 139 -40.52 8.19 -38.55
C TYR A 139 -40.34 8.48 -40.06
N THR A 140 -41.40 8.91 -40.75
CA THR A 140 -41.33 9.29 -42.18
C THR A 140 -40.49 10.54 -42.42
N GLU A 141 -40.41 11.44 -41.44
CA GLU A 141 -39.54 12.63 -41.46
C GLU A 141 -38.06 12.29 -41.18
N GLY A 142 -37.74 11.02 -40.83
CA GLY A 142 -36.39 10.59 -40.46
C GLY A 142 -35.99 10.95 -39.02
N ARG A 143 -36.93 11.45 -38.21
CA ARG A 143 -36.72 11.80 -36.79
C ARG A 143 -36.89 10.55 -35.91
N VAL A 144 -35.94 9.64 -36.04
CA VAL A 144 -36.02 8.27 -35.49
C VAL A 144 -36.06 8.27 -33.95
N VAL A 145 -35.38 9.21 -33.29
CA VAL A 145 -35.36 9.31 -31.82
C VAL A 145 -36.75 9.70 -31.29
N GLU A 146 -37.34 10.75 -31.84
CA GLU A 146 -38.68 11.20 -31.46
C GLU A 146 -39.76 10.20 -31.85
N ALA A 147 -39.59 9.54 -33.00
CA ALA A 147 -40.47 8.45 -33.42
C ALA A 147 -40.43 7.27 -32.44
N HIS A 148 -39.24 6.90 -31.94
CA HIS A 148 -39.09 5.85 -30.94
C HIS A 148 -39.84 6.22 -29.65
N ASP A 149 -39.60 7.41 -29.12
CA ASP A 149 -40.20 7.86 -27.86
C ASP A 149 -41.73 7.88 -27.96
N LYS A 150 -42.28 8.43 -29.05
CA LYS A 150 -43.73 8.47 -29.27
C LYS A 150 -44.35 7.10 -29.54
N MET A 151 -43.64 6.22 -30.24
CA MET A 151 -44.12 4.85 -30.45
C MET A 151 -44.05 4.02 -29.16
N GLU A 152 -43.05 4.28 -28.30
CA GLU A 152 -42.94 3.67 -26.98
C GLU A 152 -44.12 4.05 -26.08
N GLU A 153 -44.52 5.33 -26.06
CA GLU A 153 -45.73 5.80 -25.36
C GLU A 153 -46.97 5.00 -25.79
N VAL A 154 -47.16 4.82 -27.11
CA VAL A 154 -48.29 4.06 -27.66
C VAL A 154 -48.30 2.61 -27.19
N VAL A 155 -47.12 1.96 -27.16
CA VAL A 155 -47.01 0.57 -26.70
C VAL A 155 -47.21 0.46 -25.18
N LYS A 156 -46.76 1.43 -24.39
CA LYS A 156 -46.98 1.45 -22.93
C LYS A 156 -48.46 1.65 -22.59
N LEU A 157 -49.13 2.59 -23.27
CA LEU A 157 -50.55 2.84 -23.06
C LEU A 157 -51.42 1.68 -23.58
N SER A 158 -51.06 1.10 -24.73
CA SER A 158 -51.77 -0.03 -25.35
C SER A 158 -50.85 -1.24 -25.64
N PRO A 159 -50.48 -2.04 -24.62
CA PRO A 159 -49.56 -3.18 -24.79
C PRO A 159 -50.08 -4.30 -25.71
N ARG A 160 -51.40 -4.36 -25.92
CA ARG A 160 -52.06 -5.34 -26.81
C ARG A 160 -52.07 -4.88 -28.28
N ASN A 161 -51.64 -3.66 -28.59
CA ASN A 161 -51.58 -3.18 -29.97
C ASN A 161 -50.42 -3.82 -30.75
N ILE A 162 -50.74 -4.87 -31.51
CA ILE A 162 -49.77 -5.63 -32.32
C ILE A 162 -49.07 -4.72 -33.35
N LYS A 163 -49.80 -3.78 -33.96
CA LYS A 163 -49.23 -2.85 -34.96
C LYS A 163 -48.20 -1.93 -34.32
N ALA A 164 -48.50 -1.34 -33.17
CA ALA A 164 -47.57 -0.48 -32.43
C ALA A 164 -46.30 -1.23 -32.02
N ARG A 165 -46.43 -2.47 -31.54
CA ARG A 165 -45.28 -3.31 -31.20
C ARG A 165 -44.40 -3.65 -32.41
N TYR A 166 -45.02 -3.96 -33.55
CA TYR A 166 -44.29 -4.22 -34.80
C TYR A 166 -43.49 -2.99 -35.22
N TRP A 167 -44.11 -1.81 -35.26
CA TRP A 167 -43.44 -0.58 -35.63
C TRP A 167 -42.39 -0.15 -34.61
N LEU A 168 -42.62 -0.32 -33.31
CA LEU A 168 -41.61 -0.06 -32.29
C LEU A 168 -40.36 -0.92 -32.48
N LEU A 169 -40.52 -2.20 -32.81
CA LEU A 169 -39.38 -3.08 -33.09
C LEU A 169 -38.58 -2.59 -34.29
N LYS A 170 -39.27 -2.21 -35.37
CA LYS A 170 -38.63 -1.67 -36.57
C LYS A 170 -37.90 -0.35 -36.28
N ILE A 171 -38.56 0.58 -35.60
CA ILE A 171 -37.96 1.86 -35.20
C ILE A 171 -36.75 1.64 -34.29
N LYS A 172 -36.77 0.64 -33.40
CA LYS A 172 -35.60 0.28 -32.58
C LYS A 172 -34.42 -0.17 -33.43
N ASP A 173 -34.65 -0.95 -34.48
CA ASP A 173 -33.56 -1.36 -35.38
C ASP A 173 -32.95 -0.18 -36.13
N ASP A 174 -33.78 0.74 -36.60
CA ASP A 174 -33.33 1.97 -37.27
C ASP A 174 -32.66 2.93 -36.28
N LEU A 175 -33.15 3.01 -35.03
CA LEU A 175 -32.55 3.83 -33.97
C LEU A 175 -31.16 3.32 -33.60
N LYS A 176 -31.00 1.99 -33.51
CA LYS A 176 -29.70 1.36 -33.32
C LYS A 176 -28.76 1.74 -34.47
N GLU A 177 -29.22 1.69 -35.71
CA GLU A 177 -28.41 2.08 -36.87
C GLU A 177 -28.07 3.57 -36.88
N TYR A 178 -29.01 4.44 -36.49
CA TYR A 178 -28.78 5.87 -36.31
C TYR A 178 -27.64 6.16 -35.33
N TYR A 179 -27.70 5.56 -34.13
CA TYR A 179 -26.63 5.72 -33.14
C TYR A 179 -25.32 5.08 -33.59
N PHE A 180 -25.38 3.94 -34.29
CA PHE A 180 -24.18 3.34 -34.86
C PHE A 180 -23.49 4.30 -35.84
N GLN A 181 -24.26 4.89 -36.76
CA GLN A 181 -23.74 5.84 -37.74
C GLN A 181 -23.15 7.07 -37.05
N LYS A 182 -23.84 7.63 -36.05
CA LYS A 182 -23.32 8.73 -35.23
C LYS A 182 -22.03 8.36 -34.51
N GLY A 183 -21.95 7.13 -34.00
CA GLY A 183 -20.73 6.58 -33.41
C GLY A 183 -19.57 6.55 -34.40
N THR A 184 -19.81 6.09 -35.64
CA THR A 184 -18.79 6.09 -36.69
C THR A 184 -18.39 7.50 -37.16
N GLU A 185 -19.33 8.44 -37.24
CA GLU A 185 -19.07 9.85 -37.58
C GLU A 185 -18.18 10.51 -36.52
N ALA A 186 -18.51 10.30 -35.24
CA ALA A 186 -17.72 10.79 -34.11
C ALA A 186 -16.31 10.16 -34.09
N TYR A 187 -16.20 8.86 -34.39
CA TYR A 187 -14.90 8.19 -34.52
C TYR A 187 -14.06 8.79 -35.66
N ALA A 188 -14.67 9.05 -36.83
CA ALA A 188 -14.01 9.71 -37.95
C ALA A 188 -13.54 11.13 -37.59
N ALA A 189 -14.31 11.84 -36.76
CA ALA A 189 -13.95 13.13 -36.20
C ALA A 189 -12.89 13.08 -35.08
N ARG A 190 -12.36 11.89 -34.74
CA ARG A 190 -11.43 11.64 -33.62
C ARG A 190 -12.01 11.91 -32.23
N ASP A 191 -13.32 12.08 -32.11
CA ASP A 191 -14.01 12.13 -30.82
C ASP A 191 -14.31 10.71 -30.34
N LEU A 192 -13.32 10.08 -29.70
CA LEU A 192 -13.45 8.72 -29.18
C LEU A 192 -14.50 8.62 -28.07
N LYS A 193 -14.70 9.67 -27.26
CA LYS A 193 -15.69 9.65 -26.17
C LYS A 193 -17.10 9.73 -26.71
N GLY A 194 -17.38 10.72 -27.58
CA GLY A 194 -18.68 10.82 -28.24
C GLY A 194 -18.99 9.59 -29.11
N SER A 195 -17.96 8.96 -29.68
CA SER A 195 -18.12 7.69 -30.39
C SER A 195 -18.57 6.56 -29.45
N LEU A 196 -17.91 6.36 -28.31
CA LEU A 196 -18.30 5.37 -27.30
C LEU A 196 -19.74 5.59 -26.80
N ASP A 197 -20.12 6.83 -26.50
CA ASP A 197 -21.45 7.15 -25.99
C ASP A 197 -22.56 6.72 -26.98
N ASN A 198 -22.34 6.99 -28.27
CA ASN A 198 -23.26 6.59 -29.33
C ASN A 198 -23.28 5.07 -29.54
N PHE A 199 -22.12 4.40 -29.50
CA PHE A 199 -22.08 2.93 -29.62
C PHE A 199 -22.69 2.22 -28.40
N TYR A 200 -22.52 2.74 -27.19
CA TYR A 200 -23.24 2.22 -26.02
C TYR A 200 -24.74 2.45 -26.14
N SER A 201 -25.18 3.59 -26.68
CA SER A 201 -26.60 3.84 -26.97
C SER A 201 -27.16 2.81 -27.96
N ALA A 202 -26.41 2.49 -29.02
CA ALA A 202 -26.75 1.42 -29.95
C ALA A 202 -26.80 0.04 -29.27
N LEU A 203 -25.83 -0.27 -28.39
CA LEU A 203 -25.78 -1.52 -27.63
C LEU A 203 -26.94 -1.65 -26.65
N MET A 204 -27.38 -0.57 -26.00
CA MET A 204 -28.54 -0.58 -25.10
C MET A 204 -29.83 -0.97 -25.83
N ILE A 205 -29.95 -0.63 -27.12
CA ILE A 205 -31.09 -1.03 -27.94
C ILE A 205 -30.97 -2.50 -28.37
N ARG A 206 -29.77 -2.94 -28.78
CA ARG A 206 -29.47 -4.33 -29.15
C ARG A 206 -28.24 -4.87 -28.39
N PRO A 207 -28.41 -5.43 -27.17
CA PRO A 207 -27.29 -5.79 -26.28
C PRO A 207 -26.33 -6.89 -26.77
N LYS A 208 -26.64 -7.54 -27.89
CA LYS A 208 -25.87 -8.66 -28.46
C LYS A 208 -25.44 -8.40 -29.90
N ASP A 209 -25.46 -7.14 -30.35
CA ASP A 209 -25.00 -6.80 -31.69
C ASP A 209 -23.47 -6.92 -31.80
N ALA A 210 -23.00 -7.96 -32.47
CA ALA A 210 -21.57 -8.26 -32.60
C ALA A 210 -20.80 -7.11 -33.27
N ARG A 211 -21.40 -6.44 -34.25
CA ARG A 211 -20.80 -5.30 -34.97
C ARG A 211 -20.54 -4.14 -34.01
N THR A 212 -21.53 -3.75 -33.20
CA THR A 212 -21.37 -2.68 -32.19
C THR A 212 -20.32 -3.05 -31.14
N ILE A 213 -20.32 -4.30 -30.67
CA ILE A 213 -19.33 -4.79 -29.68
C ILE A 213 -17.90 -4.73 -30.23
N GLU A 214 -17.68 -5.10 -31.49
CA GLU A 214 -16.37 -5.03 -32.15
C GLU A 214 -15.86 -3.58 -32.19
N TRP A 215 -16.70 -2.63 -32.60
CA TRP A 215 -16.35 -1.21 -32.62
C TRP A 215 -16.05 -0.65 -31.23
N LEU A 216 -16.87 -0.98 -30.23
CA LEU A 216 -16.62 -0.61 -28.83
C LEU A 216 -15.27 -1.14 -28.35
N THR A 217 -15.00 -2.43 -28.56
CA THR A 217 -13.75 -3.07 -28.14
C THR A 217 -12.53 -2.37 -28.75
N ARG A 218 -12.60 -2.08 -30.05
CA ARG A 218 -11.55 -1.36 -30.77
C ARG A 218 -11.30 0.04 -30.20
N ILE A 219 -12.36 0.81 -29.96
CA ILE A 219 -12.24 2.19 -29.47
C ILE A 219 -11.76 2.21 -28.03
N GLU A 220 -12.25 1.30 -27.19
CA GLU A 220 -11.77 1.13 -25.83
C GLU A 220 -10.30 0.75 -25.78
N ASP A 221 -9.85 -0.16 -26.65
CA ASP A 221 -8.43 -0.52 -26.79
C ASP A 221 -7.58 0.69 -27.21
N GLU A 222 -8.03 1.48 -28.19
CA GLU A 222 -7.34 2.71 -28.60
C GLU A 222 -7.27 3.72 -27.44
N LEU A 223 -8.34 3.89 -26.67
CA LEU A 223 -8.37 4.78 -25.52
C LEU A 223 -7.45 4.29 -24.38
N ARG A 224 -7.42 2.97 -24.12
CA ARG A 224 -6.48 2.37 -23.17
C ARG A 224 -5.03 2.60 -23.61
N GLN A 225 -4.73 2.42 -24.90
CA GLN A 225 -3.41 2.69 -25.46
C GLN A 225 -3.02 4.16 -25.36
N GLN A 226 -3.92 5.10 -25.67
CA GLN A 226 -3.66 6.54 -25.51
C GLN A 226 -3.36 6.88 -24.05
N LYS A 227 -4.19 6.40 -23.12
CA LYS A 227 -3.98 6.62 -21.69
C LYS A 227 -2.65 6.02 -21.19
N ALA A 228 -2.30 4.81 -21.63
CA ALA A 228 -1.03 4.18 -21.31
C ALA A 228 0.16 4.98 -21.88
N ASN A 229 0.05 5.47 -23.12
CA ASN A 229 1.07 6.30 -23.75
C ASN A 229 1.26 7.64 -23.04
N ASP A 230 0.19 8.28 -22.59
CA ASP A 230 0.25 9.54 -21.83
C ASP A 230 0.92 9.32 -20.46
N MET A 231 0.60 8.20 -19.79
CA MET A 231 1.25 7.80 -18.54
C MET A 231 2.74 7.50 -18.77
N LEU A 232 3.08 6.79 -19.85
CA LEU A 232 4.45 6.50 -20.24
C LEU A 232 5.23 7.79 -20.51
N LYS A 233 4.64 8.75 -21.23
CA LYS A 233 5.24 10.06 -21.47
C LYS A 233 5.53 10.81 -20.17
N SER A 234 4.55 10.85 -19.26
CA SER A 234 4.71 11.47 -17.94
C SER A 234 5.83 10.78 -17.13
N ALA A 235 5.92 9.45 -17.21
CA ALA A 235 6.98 8.69 -16.55
C ALA A 235 8.36 8.97 -17.15
N LEU A 236 8.46 9.13 -18.48
CA LEU A 236 9.68 9.53 -19.18
C LEU A 236 10.13 10.94 -18.78
N GLU A 237 9.19 11.86 -18.56
CA GLU A 237 9.51 13.20 -18.06
C GLU A 237 10.09 13.14 -16.63
N PHE A 238 9.52 12.33 -15.74
CA PHE A 238 10.12 12.10 -14.41
C PHE A 238 11.50 11.45 -14.50
N TYR A 239 11.69 10.51 -15.43
CA TYR A 239 12.98 9.89 -15.67
C TYR A 239 14.02 10.91 -16.14
N ALA A 240 13.68 11.78 -17.09
CA ALA A 240 14.54 12.86 -17.57
C ALA A 240 14.90 13.87 -16.46
N GLN A 241 14.02 14.08 -15.48
CA GLN A 241 14.27 14.91 -14.30
C GLN A 241 15.12 14.20 -13.21
N GLY A 242 15.51 12.95 -13.41
CA GLY A 242 16.21 12.13 -12.40
C GLY A 242 15.32 11.67 -11.24
N ARG A 243 14.00 11.87 -11.33
CA ARG A 243 13.01 11.43 -10.33
C ARG A 243 12.63 9.97 -10.56
N LEU A 244 13.62 9.09 -10.37
CA LEU A 244 13.50 7.66 -10.73
C LEU A 244 12.32 6.94 -10.05
N LYS A 245 12.01 7.27 -8.79
CA LYS A 245 10.87 6.65 -8.07
C LYS A 245 9.53 6.99 -8.69
N ASP A 246 9.33 8.25 -9.04
CA ASP A 246 8.09 8.72 -9.65
C ASP A 246 7.94 8.16 -11.06
N ALA A 247 9.05 8.04 -11.80
CA ALA A 247 9.10 7.35 -13.07
C ALA A 247 8.71 5.86 -12.92
N TYR A 248 9.26 5.16 -11.92
CA TYR A 248 8.93 3.75 -11.65
C TYR A 248 7.44 3.55 -11.36
N GLU A 249 6.85 4.37 -10.48
CA GLU A 249 5.41 4.30 -10.18
C GLU A 249 4.55 4.66 -11.40
N GLY A 250 4.96 5.67 -12.18
CA GLY A 250 4.29 6.04 -13.42
C GLY A 250 4.26 4.90 -14.45
N LEU A 251 5.39 4.21 -14.64
CA LEU A 251 5.52 3.06 -15.53
C LEU A 251 4.68 1.86 -15.06
N LYS A 252 4.63 1.63 -13.74
CA LYS A 252 3.78 0.59 -13.16
C LYS A 252 2.30 0.85 -13.47
N ARG A 253 1.83 2.09 -13.29
CA ARG A 253 0.45 2.48 -13.63
C ARG A 253 0.16 2.35 -15.12
N ALA A 254 1.12 2.68 -15.99
CA ALA A 254 0.98 2.49 -17.44
C ALA A 254 0.77 1.00 -17.78
N LEU A 255 1.52 0.10 -17.15
CA LEU A 255 1.39 -1.36 -17.32
C LEU A 255 0.12 -1.95 -16.69
N GLU A 256 -0.43 -1.32 -15.65
CA GLU A 256 -1.75 -1.68 -15.11
C GLU A 256 -2.87 -1.38 -16.10
N VAL A 257 -2.73 -0.31 -16.91
CA VAL A 257 -3.71 0.06 -17.96
C VAL A 257 -3.55 -0.80 -19.21
N GLN A 258 -2.31 -1.08 -19.62
CA GLN A 258 -2.00 -1.93 -20.76
C GLN A 258 -1.00 -3.05 -20.40
N PRO A 259 -1.52 -4.18 -19.86
CA PRO A 259 -0.70 -5.35 -19.58
C PRO A 259 -0.10 -5.90 -20.88
N GLY A 260 1.22 -5.95 -20.98
CA GLY A 260 1.93 -6.47 -22.16
C GLY A 260 2.60 -5.43 -23.05
N ASP A 261 2.60 -4.14 -22.69
CA ASP A 261 3.47 -3.18 -23.38
C ASP A 261 4.95 -3.50 -23.12
N SER A 262 5.59 -4.04 -24.16
CA SER A 262 7.01 -4.44 -24.13
C SER A 262 7.94 -3.25 -23.86
N LYS A 263 7.58 -2.02 -24.30
CA LYS A 263 8.41 -0.83 -24.13
C LYS A 263 8.41 -0.40 -22.66
N SER A 264 7.22 -0.20 -22.08
CA SER A 264 7.07 0.13 -20.67
C SER A 264 7.67 -0.94 -19.76
N THR A 265 7.56 -2.22 -20.12
CA THR A 265 8.16 -3.33 -19.35
C THR A 265 9.68 -3.25 -19.32
N LYS A 266 10.33 -3.04 -20.48
CA LYS A 266 11.79 -2.89 -20.57
C LYS A 266 12.27 -1.68 -19.76
N LEU A 267 11.63 -0.54 -19.95
CA LEU A 267 11.98 0.70 -19.25
C LEU A 267 11.77 0.57 -17.74
N LEU A 268 10.72 -0.12 -17.29
CA LEU A 268 10.50 -0.38 -15.86
C LEU A 268 11.66 -1.16 -15.26
N ILE A 269 12.18 -2.18 -15.96
CA ILE A 269 13.32 -2.98 -15.51
C ILE A 269 14.58 -2.12 -15.44
N GLU A 270 14.83 -1.27 -16.44
CA GLU A 270 15.97 -0.35 -16.47
C GLU A 270 15.93 0.63 -15.29
N VAL A 271 14.82 1.36 -15.13
CA VAL A 271 14.60 2.31 -14.03
C VAL A 271 14.72 1.62 -12.68
N ARG A 272 14.14 0.41 -12.54
CA ARG A 272 14.24 -0.38 -11.32
C ARG A 272 15.69 -0.72 -10.97
N ASN A 273 16.47 -1.18 -11.94
CA ASN A 273 17.87 -1.54 -11.74
C ASN A 273 18.72 -0.31 -11.40
N GLU A 274 18.42 0.85 -11.98
CA GLU A 274 19.10 2.11 -11.67
C GLU A 274 18.81 2.58 -10.24
N ILE A 275 17.54 2.50 -9.80
CA ILE A 275 17.15 2.77 -8.41
C ILE A 275 17.88 1.82 -7.45
N GLU A 276 17.90 0.52 -7.75
CA GLU A 276 18.61 -0.47 -6.96
C GLU A 276 20.11 -0.13 -6.87
N SER A 277 20.75 0.14 -8.00
CA SER A 277 22.17 0.51 -8.08
C SER A 277 22.49 1.75 -7.24
N GLY A 278 21.65 2.78 -7.31
CA GLY A 278 21.78 4.00 -6.51
C GLY A 278 21.78 3.73 -5.00
N TYR A 279 20.83 2.94 -4.51
CA TYR A 279 20.78 2.54 -3.10
C TYR A 279 21.94 1.64 -2.68
N LEU A 280 22.34 0.71 -3.54
CA LEU A 280 23.49 -0.16 -3.29
C LEU A 280 24.78 0.66 -3.19
N ALA A 281 24.99 1.63 -4.07
CA ALA A 281 26.15 2.52 -4.07
C ALA A 281 26.17 3.42 -2.81
N ALA A 282 25.03 4.03 -2.47
CA ALA A 282 24.89 4.83 -1.25
C ALA A 282 25.17 4.01 0.02
N GLY A 283 24.60 2.80 0.11
CA GLY A 283 24.83 1.90 1.24
C GLY A 283 26.28 1.42 1.32
N LYS A 284 26.94 1.12 0.18
CA LYS A 284 28.38 0.79 0.13
C LYS A 284 29.26 1.95 0.61
N LYS A 285 28.94 3.19 0.22
CA LYS A 285 29.65 4.40 0.68
C LYS A 285 29.53 4.58 2.19
N LEU A 286 28.32 4.43 2.74
CA LEU A 286 28.06 4.52 4.18
C LEU A 286 28.73 3.38 4.97
N TYR A 287 28.75 2.17 4.41
CA TYR A 287 29.45 1.02 4.96
C TYR A 287 30.97 1.28 5.04
N GLY A 288 31.57 1.84 3.98
CA GLY A 288 32.97 2.26 3.97
C GLY A 288 33.29 3.33 5.02
N ALA A 289 32.34 4.22 5.30
CA ALA A 289 32.43 5.22 6.37
C ALA A 289 32.13 4.68 7.78
N ARG A 290 31.99 3.35 7.95
CA ARG A 290 31.61 2.66 9.20
C ARG A 290 30.26 3.09 9.79
N ARG A 291 29.39 3.71 8.99
CA ARG A 291 28.02 4.09 9.39
C ARG A 291 27.04 2.96 9.10
N TYR A 292 27.24 1.81 9.76
CA TYR A 292 26.49 0.57 9.47
C TYR A 292 24.97 0.68 9.55
N PRO A 293 24.36 1.36 10.55
CA PRO A 293 22.90 1.47 10.63
C PRO A 293 22.30 2.20 9.42
N GLN A 294 22.99 3.23 8.94
CA GLN A 294 22.54 4.00 7.78
C GLN A 294 22.74 3.23 6.47
N ALA A 295 23.84 2.48 6.37
CA ALA A 295 24.07 1.58 5.24
C ALA A 295 22.97 0.51 5.10
N ILE A 296 22.57 -0.09 6.23
CA ILE A 296 21.46 -1.05 6.28
C ILE A 296 20.14 -0.37 5.86
N GLY A 297 19.88 0.85 6.34
CA GLY A 297 18.69 1.61 5.95
C GLY A 297 18.60 1.89 4.44
N GLU A 298 19.71 2.25 3.79
CA GLU A 298 19.72 2.43 2.32
C GLU A 298 19.53 1.10 1.57
N TRP A 299 20.14 0.01 2.04
CA TRP A 299 19.90 -1.32 1.46
C TRP A 299 18.48 -1.82 1.68
N ASP A 300 17.85 -1.51 2.80
CA ASP A 300 16.45 -1.84 3.06
C ASP A 300 15.50 -1.12 2.08
N LYS A 301 15.81 0.13 1.71
CA LYS A 301 15.06 0.86 0.66
C LYS A 301 15.21 0.25 -0.73
N ALA A 302 16.26 -0.54 -0.98
CA ALA A 302 16.48 -1.23 -2.24
C ALA A 302 15.62 -2.51 -2.39
N LYS A 303 15.08 -3.05 -1.29
CA LYS A 303 14.27 -4.29 -1.26
C LYS A 303 13.13 -4.33 -2.29
N PRO A 304 12.25 -3.33 -2.43
CA PRO A 304 11.15 -3.41 -3.40
C PRO A 304 11.61 -3.40 -4.86
N TYR A 305 12.87 -3.01 -5.12
CA TYR A 305 13.41 -2.87 -6.48
C TYR A 305 14.37 -4.00 -6.87
N THR A 306 14.93 -4.76 -5.91
CA THR A 306 15.94 -5.78 -6.21
C THR A 306 15.38 -7.01 -6.90
N ALA A 307 16.06 -7.44 -7.97
CA ALA A 307 15.85 -8.77 -8.57
C ALA A 307 16.55 -9.90 -7.76
N ASN A 308 17.64 -9.59 -7.05
CA ASN A 308 18.45 -10.57 -6.30
C ASN A 308 18.47 -10.28 -4.80
N MET A 309 17.41 -10.72 -4.11
CA MET A 309 17.27 -10.60 -2.66
C MET A 309 18.41 -11.27 -1.87
N ALA A 310 18.98 -12.35 -2.38
CA ALA A 310 20.05 -13.09 -1.70
C ALA A 310 21.33 -12.24 -1.57
N TYR A 311 21.70 -11.52 -2.63
CA TYR A 311 22.85 -10.62 -2.62
C TYR A 311 22.65 -9.47 -1.61
N LEU A 312 21.47 -8.84 -1.62
CA LEU A 312 21.13 -7.75 -0.70
C LEU A 312 21.16 -8.22 0.77
N ASN A 313 20.59 -9.39 1.05
CA ASN A 313 20.59 -9.98 2.39
C ASN A 313 22.01 -10.30 2.88
N LYS A 314 22.91 -10.76 1.98
CA LYS A 314 24.32 -11.00 2.30
C LYS A 314 25.06 -9.71 2.66
N LEU A 315 24.77 -8.60 1.99
CA LEU A 315 25.33 -7.29 2.33
C LEU A 315 24.86 -6.83 3.71
N ILE A 316 23.54 -6.90 3.97
CA ILE A 316 22.94 -6.52 5.25
C ILE A 316 23.49 -7.37 6.39
N SER A 317 23.60 -8.70 6.21
CA SER A 317 24.12 -9.60 7.25
C SER A 317 25.59 -9.29 7.57
N ARG A 318 26.41 -9.03 6.55
CA ARG A 318 27.81 -8.63 6.74
C ARG A 318 27.93 -7.33 7.53
N ALA A 319 27.10 -6.32 7.23
CA ALA A 319 27.09 -5.07 8.00
C ALA A 319 26.64 -5.25 9.44
N ARG A 320 25.64 -6.10 9.69
CA ARG A 320 25.21 -6.43 11.06
C ARG A 320 26.31 -7.14 11.85
N GLN A 321 27.02 -8.08 11.22
CA GLN A 321 28.16 -8.76 11.84
C GLN A 321 29.27 -7.77 12.19
N GLN A 322 29.64 -6.89 11.27
CA GLN A 322 30.71 -5.90 11.51
C GLN A 322 30.33 -4.89 12.59
N MET A 323 29.08 -4.43 12.58
CA MET A 323 28.55 -3.58 13.64
C MET A 323 28.63 -4.26 15.01
N LYS A 324 28.25 -5.55 15.10
CA LYS A 324 28.33 -6.32 16.35
C LYS A 324 29.77 -6.44 16.83
N LEU A 325 30.69 -6.86 15.95
CA LEU A 325 32.11 -7.01 16.27
C LEU A 325 32.75 -5.70 16.76
N GLU A 326 32.46 -4.57 16.10
CA GLU A 326 32.97 -3.26 16.54
C GLU A 326 32.36 -2.81 17.87
N SER A 327 31.06 -3.05 18.08
CA SER A 327 30.40 -2.74 19.35
C SER A 327 30.97 -3.56 20.51
N ASP A 328 31.23 -4.85 20.29
CA ASP A 328 31.81 -5.76 21.29
C ASP A 328 33.28 -5.41 21.55
N ALA A 329 34.04 -5.01 20.53
CA ALA A 329 35.39 -4.50 20.70
C ALA A 329 35.41 -3.18 21.50
N LYS A 330 34.47 -2.26 21.24
CA LYS A 330 34.35 -1.01 21.99
C LYS A 330 33.98 -1.26 23.45
N LYS A 331 33.05 -2.18 23.72
CA LYS A 331 32.69 -2.59 25.09
C LYS A 331 33.90 -3.17 25.82
N ARG A 332 34.62 -4.12 25.22
CA ARG A 332 35.83 -4.70 25.81
C ARG A 332 36.89 -3.65 26.12
N ARG A 333 37.14 -2.70 25.20
CA ARG A 333 38.07 -1.59 25.43
C ARG A 333 37.61 -0.67 26.57
N ALA A 334 36.32 -0.37 26.65
CA ALA A 334 35.76 0.44 27.74
C ALA A 334 35.86 -0.29 29.10
N GLU A 335 35.60 -1.60 29.13
CA GLU A 335 35.75 -2.45 30.31
C GLU A 335 37.21 -2.58 30.75
N GLU A 336 38.15 -2.72 29.80
CA GLU A 336 39.59 -2.71 30.10
C GLU A 336 40.05 -1.34 30.61
N ALA A 337 39.62 -0.24 30.01
CA ALA A 337 39.91 1.10 30.49
C ALA A 337 39.33 1.32 31.90
N ALA A 338 38.09 0.91 32.15
CA ALA A 338 37.47 0.98 33.47
C ALA A 338 38.20 0.10 34.49
N ARG A 339 38.66 -1.09 34.10
CA ARG A 339 39.50 -1.95 34.96
C ARG A 339 40.84 -1.29 35.29
N ARG A 340 41.49 -0.63 34.34
CA ARG A 340 42.74 0.13 34.58
C ARG A 340 42.52 1.28 35.53
N VAL A 341 41.47 2.09 35.33
CA VAL A 341 41.12 3.19 36.23
C VAL A 341 40.84 2.67 37.65
N ARG A 342 40.06 1.61 37.81
CA ARG A 342 39.81 0.99 39.12
C ARG A 342 41.08 0.46 39.78
N ALA A 343 41.97 -0.19 39.01
CA ALA A 343 43.24 -0.68 39.55
C ALA A 343 44.17 0.47 39.99
N GLU A 344 44.19 1.59 39.25
CA GLU A 344 44.92 2.80 39.63
C GLU A 344 44.32 3.47 40.87
N GLU A 345 43.00 3.52 41.01
CA GLU A 345 42.31 4.01 42.20
C GLU A 345 42.59 3.12 43.42
N GLU A 346 42.52 1.80 43.27
CA GLU A 346 42.88 0.85 44.33
C GLU A 346 44.36 0.94 44.73
N ALA A 347 45.26 1.14 43.76
CA ALA A 347 46.69 1.33 44.04
C ALA A 347 46.94 2.62 44.83
N ARG A 348 46.30 3.73 44.44
CA ARG A 348 46.36 5.00 45.17
C ARG A 348 45.79 4.88 46.58
N ALA A 349 44.65 4.19 46.75
CA ALA A 349 44.07 3.94 48.07
C ALA A 349 45.01 3.12 48.97
N LYS A 350 45.66 2.08 48.42
CA LYS A 350 46.67 1.28 49.14
C LYS A 350 47.91 2.11 49.50
N GLU A 351 48.36 2.98 48.62
CA GLU A 351 49.50 3.88 48.87
C GLU A 351 49.16 4.89 49.98
N GLU A 352 47.98 5.48 49.97
CA GLU A 352 47.51 6.36 51.05
C GLU A 352 47.33 5.61 52.38
N GLU A 353 46.77 4.39 52.36
CA GLU A 353 46.63 3.56 53.55
C GLU A 353 48.02 3.18 54.12
N ALA A 354 48.99 2.85 53.25
CA ALA A 354 50.37 2.61 53.65
C ALA A 354 51.03 3.87 54.25
N ARG A 355 50.77 5.06 53.67
CA ARG A 355 51.24 6.34 54.20
C ARG A 355 50.67 6.61 55.58
N LEU A 356 49.37 6.40 55.78
CA LEU A 356 48.70 6.56 57.07
C LEU A 356 49.18 5.55 58.11
N LYS A 357 49.43 4.28 57.73
CA LYS A 357 50.03 3.28 58.61
C LYS A 357 51.46 3.64 59.01
N ALA A 358 52.27 4.11 58.06
CA ALA A 358 53.62 4.58 58.33
C ALA A 358 53.62 5.82 59.26
N GLU A 359 52.69 6.76 59.06
CA GLU A 359 52.52 7.93 59.93
C GLU A 359 52.05 7.52 61.34
N ALA A 360 51.12 6.57 61.45
CA ALA A 360 50.65 6.03 62.72
C ALA A 360 51.76 5.27 63.47
N GLU A 361 52.60 4.50 62.75
CA GLU A 361 53.77 3.83 63.31
C GLU A 361 54.83 4.84 63.77
N ALA A 362 55.06 5.90 62.98
CA ALA A 362 55.95 7.00 63.35
C ALA A 362 55.46 7.73 64.62
N LYS A 363 54.15 8.00 64.73
CA LYS A 363 53.53 8.56 65.94
C LYS A 363 53.62 7.61 67.15
N ARG A 364 53.65 6.29 66.95
CA ARG A 364 53.82 5.29 68.01
C ARG A 364 55.26 5.18 68.54
N LYS A 365 56.27 5.65 67.79
CA LYS A 365 57.70 5.54 68.12
C LYS A 365 58.35 6.84 68.62
N GLY A 366 57.65 7.97 68.64
CA GLY A 366 58.07 9.19 69.37
C GLY A 366 59.42 9.80 68.95
N ILE A 367 59.68 9.95 67.63
CA ILE A 367 60.90 10.59 67.07
C ILE A 367 60.53 11.51 65.89
N THR A 368 61.22 12.63 65.79
CA THR A 368 61.05 13.80 64.89
C THR A 368 61.16 13.49 63.39
N ILE A 369 60.39 14.25 62.59
CA ILE A 369 60.04 14.02 61.17
C ILE A 369 61.19 14.25 60.15
N GLU A 370 62.41 14.61 60.57
CA GLU A 370 63.51 14.90 59.63
C GLU A 370 64.53 13.76 59.41
N GLU A 371 64.46 12.63 60.13
CA GLU A 371 65.44 11.52 59.97
C GLU A 371 64.88 10.19 59.43
N ALA A 372 63.59 10.13 59.09
CA ALA A 372 62.94 8.91 58.58
C ALA A 372 62.85 8.82 57.04
N VAL A 373 63.70 9.53 56.31
CA VAL A 373 63.92 9.30 54.86
C VAL A 373 65.37 8.93 54.61
N LYS A 374 65.86 7.88 55.29
CA LYS A 374 66.95 7.08 54.73
C LYS A 374 66.35 6.22 53.62
N LYS A 375 66.26 6.81 52.42
CA LYS A 375 66.20 6.07 51.16
C LYS A 375 67.24 4.95 51.23
N PRO A 376 66.91 3.69 50.89
CA PRO A 376 67.96 2.70 50.68
C PRO A 376 68.89 3.27 49.61
N LYS A 377 70.21 3.15 49.80
CA LYS A 377 71.24 3.60 48.86
C LYS A 377 70.99 3.00 47.48
N GLY A 378 70.15 3.66 46.70
CA GLY A 378 70.00 3.47 45.28
C GLY A 378 71.20 4.12 44.62
N VAL A 379 71.89 3.33 43.80
CA VAL A 379 72.85 3.71 42.77
C VAL A 379 72.80 5.21 42.46
N SER A 380 73.92 5.93 42.67
CA SER A 380 74.09 7.36 42.32
C SER A 380 73.55 7.59 40.90
N GLU A 381 72.86 8.72 40.64
CA GLU A 381 72.37 9.01 39.28
C GLU A 381 73.50 8.97 38.23
N GLU A 382 74.71 9.31 38.66
CA GLU A 382 75.94 9.19 37.86
C GLU A 382 76.26 7.73 37.50
N ASN A 383 76.10 6.79 38.44
CA ASN A 383 76.27 5.36 38.19
C ASN A 383 75.16 4.79 37.31
N ARG A 384 73.92 5.32 37.38
CA ARG A 384 72.80 4.90 36.52
C ARG A 384 73.01 5.35 35.07
N LEU A 385 73.48 6.59 34.87
CA LEU A 385 73.82 7.10 33.55
C LEU A 385 75.01 6.33 32.94
N ALA A 386 76.06 6.08 33.74
CA ALA A 386 77.18 5.26 33.31
C ALA A 386 76.75 3.82 32.97
N ALA A 387 75.87 3.20 33.77
CA ALA A 387 75.31 1.89 33.49
C ALA A 387 74.50 1.85 32.18
N GLN A 388 73.73 2.90 31.86
CA GLN A 388 73.02 3.01 30.59
C GLN A 388 73.96 3.15 29.40
N GLN A 389 75.05 3.91 29.53
CA GLN A 389 76.06 4.04 28.48
C GLN A 389 76.73 2.68 28.18
N HIS A 390 77.21 1.99 29.20
CA HIS A 390 77.80 0.65 29.05
C HIS A 390 76.79 -0.37 28.51
N TYR A 391 75.50 -0.27 28.86
CA TYR A 391 74.46 -1.11 28.28
C TYR A 391 74.28 -0.89 26.77
N LEU A 392 74.25 0.37 26.32
CA LEU A 392 74.13 0.72 24.90
C LEU A 392 75.38 0.32 24.11
N GLU A 393 76.58 0.43 24.69
CA GLU A 393 77.81 -0.03 24.06
C GLU A 393 77.85 -1.56 23.95
N GLY A 394 77.46 -2.28 25.00
CA GLY A 394 77.31 -3.73 24.94
C GLY A 394 76.28 -4.18 23.88
N LEU A 395 75.20 -3.42 23.66
CA LEU A 395 74.23 -3.69 22.60
C LEU A 395 74.84 -3.53 21.19
N LYS A 396 75.71 -2.53 20.98
CA LYS A 396 76.44 -2.36 19.71
C LYS A 396 77.36 -3.55 19.44
N TYR A 397 78.13 -4.00 20.45
CA TYR A 397 79.00 -5.16 20.31
C TYR A 397 78.22 -6.46 20.09
N PHE A 398 77.07 -6.61 20.75
CA PHE A 398 76.16 -7.74 20.56
C PHE A 398 75.59 -7.80 19.13
N GLN A 399 75.19 -6.65 18.56
CA GLN A 399 74.73 -6.56 17.16
C GLN A 399 75.85 -6.89 16.15
N ASN A 400 77.09 -6.58 16.49
CA ASN A 400 78.27 -6.88 15.67
C ASN A 400 78.83 -8.29 15.92
N SER A 401 78.06 -9.19 16.57
CA SER A 401 78.44 -10.57 16.92
C SER A 401 79.71 -10.71 17.76
N ASN A 402 80.15 -9.63 18.43
CA ASN A 402 81.30 -9.65 19.31
C ASN A 402 80.84 -9.90 20.76
N TYR A 403 80.50 -11.15 21.05
CA TYR A 403 79.87 -11.55 22.30
C TYR A 403 80.77 -11.41 23.53
N ASP A 404 82.09 -11.57 23.38
CA ASP A 404 83.05 -11.41 24.49
C ASP A 404 83.08 -9.96 24.97
N LYS A 405 83.22 -8.99 24.04
CA LYS A 405 83.20 -7.56 24.40
C LYS A 405 81.83 -7.11 24.90
N ALA A 406 80.74 -7.64 24.32
CA ALA A 406 79.39 -7.34 24.78
C ALA A 406 79.14 -7.84 26.22
N ARG A 407 79.69 -9.00 26.58
CA ARG A 407 79.64 -9.54 27.95
C ARG A 407 80.38 -8.63 28.92
N ASP A 408 81.58 -8.18 28.56
CA ASP A 408 82.40 -7.35 29.44
C ASP A 408 81.72 -5.99 29.73
N GLU A 409 81.20 -5.32 28.69
CA GLU A 409 80.44 -4.06 28.85
C GLU A 409 79.16 -4.23 29.67
N TRP A 410 78.38 -5.31 29.46
CA TRP A 410 77.18 -5.58 30.26
C TRP A 410 77.48 -6.03 31.69
N THR A 411 78.67 -6.57 31.95
CA THR A 411 79.13 -6.88 33.31
C THR A 411 79.45 -5.59 34.07
N ILE A 412 80.09 -4.62 33.42
CA ILE A 412 80.35 -3.29 34.00
C ILE A 412 79.02 -2.56 34.27
N ALA A 413 78.08 -2.59 33.31
CA ALA A 413 76.76 -1.99 33.48
C ALA A 413 75.99 -2.59 34.69
N ARG A 414 76.12 -3.90 34.93
CA ARG A 414 75.51 -4.59 36.08
C ARG A 414 76.21 -4.31 37.41
N GLN A 415 77.52 -4.07 37.41
CA GLN A 415 78.25 -3.65 38.61
C GLN A 415 77.87 -2.23 39.04
N LEU A 416 77.64 -1.34 38.06
CA LEU A 416 77.22 0.03 38.29
C LEU A 416 75.75 0.13 38.71
N ASP A 417 74.86 -0.65 38.08
CA ASP A 417 73.44 -0.77 38.45
C ASP A 417 72.99 -2.24 38.57
N PRO A 418 73.08 -2.83 39.77
CA PRO A 418 72.62 -4.19 40.02
C PRO A 418 71.11 -4.40 39.85
N GLY A 419 70.32 -3.31 39.80
CA GLY A 419 68.86 -3.34 39.69
C GLY A 419 68.33 -3.33 38.26
N ASN A 420 69.19 -3.17 37.25
CA ASN A 420 68.78 -3.12 35.85
C ASN A 420 68.43 -4.53 35.32
N SER A 421 67.15 -4.78 35.02
CA SER A 421 66.66 -6.06 34.50
C SER A 421 67.16 -6.39 33.09
N ASP A 422 67.53 -5.36 32.31
CA ASP A 422 67.85 -5.49 30.91
C ASP A 422 69.29 -5.98 30.70
N THR A 423 70.23 -5.53 31.55
CA THR A 423 71.63 -6.03 31.58
C THR A 423 71.69 -7.49 32.01
N ALA A 424 70.90 -7.88 33.02
CA ALA A 424 70.81 -9.26 33.49
C ALA A 424 70.26 -10.22 32.42
N SER A 425 69.23 -9.79 31.68
CA SER A 425 68.66 -10.57 30.58
C SER A 425 69.63 -10.66 29.40
N GLY A 426 70.37 -9.58 29.10
CA GLY A 426 71.42 -9.56 28.08
C GLY A 426 72.56 -10.54 28.35
N LEU A 427 73.11 -10.51 29.57
CA LEU A 427 74.18 -11.44 29.98
C LEU A 427 73.75 -12.91 29.90
N LYS A 428 72.53 -13.23 30.36
CA LYS A 428 71.96 -14.58 30.25
C LYS A 428 71.85 -15.05 28.80
N ARG A 429 71.51 -14.14 27.87
CA ARG A 429 71.42 -14.44 26.44
C ARG A 429 72.79 -14.69 25.83
N ILE A 430 73.82 -13.94 26.22
CA ILE A 430 75.20 -14.20 25.79
C ILE A 430 75.70 -15.55 26.34
N GLU A 431 75.46 -15.83 27.62
CA GLU A 431 75.82 -17.12 28.23
C GLU A 431 75.17 -18.30 27.48
N GLN A 432 73.90 -18.20 27.11
CA GLN A 432 73.23 -19.24 26.31
C GLN A 432 73.82 -19.42 24.90
N ILE A 433 74.24 -18.33 24.25
CA ILE A 433 74.87 -18.38 22.92
C ILE A 433 76.27 -19.01 23.00
N LEU A 434 77.04 -18.67 24.04
CA LEU A 434 78.38 -19.22 24.26
C LEU A 434 78.37 -20.66 24.78
N SER A 435 77.39 -21.03 25.63
CA SER A 435 77.24 -22.39 26.16
C SER A 435 76.56 -23.36 25.19
N GLY A 436 75.78 -22.85 24.22
CA GLY A 436 75.13 -23.64 23.17
C GLY A 436 76.03 -23.92 21.96
N GLY A 437 77.30 -23.54 22.01
CA GLY A 437 78.30 -23.75 20.96
C GLY A 437 79.34 -24.84 21.26
N GLN A 438 79.09 -25.73 22.23
CA GLN A 438 79.85 -26.96 22.47
C GLN A 438 79.02 -28.20 22.18
#